data_AF-A0A1A8BVP4-F1
#
_entry.id   AF-A0A1A8BVP4-F1
#
_cell.length_a   1.000
_cell.length_b   1.000
_cell.length_c   1.000
_cell.angle_alpha   90.00
_cell.angle_beta   90.00
_cell.angle_gamma   90.00
#
_symmetry.space_group_name_H-M   'P 1'
#
loop_
_entity.id
_entity.type
_entity.pdbx_description
1 polymer ?
#
loop_
_entity_poly.entity_id
_entity_poly.type
_entity_poly.pdbx_seq_one_letter_code
_entity_poly.pdbx_strand_id
1 'polypeptide(L)' 'NGVLRLASTLWNEFRAVYDDTDPGEDNRQFRHAAYRQFVAWQHGKLGGGRRVVIPSCVVWGIRENFPDPNGS' A
#
# COMPACT_ATOMS: atom_id res chain seq x y z
N ASN A 1 -23.75 -19.48 -23.25
CA ASN A 1 -22.39 -19.59 -22.63
C ASN A 1 -21.54 -18.35 -22.91
N GLY A 2 -21.93 -17.17 -22.40
CA GLY A 2 -21.25 -15.88 -22.69
C GLY A 2 -20.86 -15.04 -21.47
N VAL A 3 -21.29 -15.44 -20.27
CA VAL A 3 -21.13 -14.64 -19.05
C VAL A 3 -19.69 -14.65 -18.53
N LEU A 4 -18.96 -15.75 -18.73
CA LEU A 4 -17.58 -15.90 -18.25
C LEU A 4 -16.58 -15.02 -19.00
N ARG A 5 -16.82 -14.73 -20.30
CA ARG A 5 -15.93 -13.85 -21.08
C ARG A 5 -16.05 -12.40 -20.61
N LEU A 6 -17.28 -11.93 -20.34
CA LEU A 6 -17.51 -10.59 -19.82
C LEU A 6 -16.86 -10.36 -18.45
N ALA A 7 -16.94 -11.33 -17.54
CA ALA A 7 -16.31 -11.23 -16.23
C ALA A 7 -14.78 -11.15 -16.32
N SER A 8 -14.15 -11.95 -17.18
CA SER A 8 -12.68 -11.91 -17.39
C SER A 8 -12.23 -10.61 -18.05
N THR A 9 -12.96 -10.11 -19.05
CA THR A 9 -12.66 -8.83 -19.69
C THR A 9 -12.77 -7.68 -18.69
N LEU A 10 -13.84 -7.63 -17.89
CA LEU A 10 -14.02 -6.60 -16.87
C LEU A 10 -12.95 -6.64 -15.78
N TRP A 11 -12.48 -7.84 -15.39
CA TRP A 11 -11.43 -7.97 -14.38
C TRP A 11 -10.05 -7.54 -14.92
N ASN A 12 -9.73 -7.92 -16.16
CA ASN A 12 -8.50 -7.49 -16.82
C ASN A 12 -8.52 -5.99 -17.13
N GLU A 13 -9.66 -5.41 -17.52
CA GLU A 13 -9.83 -3.98 -17.76
C GLU A 13 -9.77 -3.18 -16.46
N PHE A 14 -10.43 -3.64 -15.39
CA PHE A 14 -10.28 -3.05 -14.06
C PHE A 14 -8.83 -3.10 -13.58
N ARG A 15 -8.14 -4.23 -13.77
CA ARG A 15 -6.73 -4.38 -13.39
C ARG A 15 -5.79 -3.54 -14.26
N ALA A 16 -6.08 -3.39 -15.55
CA ALA A 16 -5.29 -2.58 -16.47
C ALA A 16 -5.32 -1.08 -16.13
N VAL A 17 -6.36 -0.60 -15.43
CA VAL A 17 -6.39 0.78 -14.89
C VAL A 17 -5.42 0.98 -13.72
N TYR A 18 -4.93 -0.09 -13.09
CA TYR A 18 -3.96 -0.02 -11.98
C TYR A 18 -2.50 -0.27 -12.40
N ASP A 19 -2.25 -0.62 -13.66
CA ASP A 19 -0.93 -1.12 -14.10
C ASP A 19 -0.23 -0.16 -15.07
N ASP A 20 0.06 1.05 -14.58
CA ASP A 20 1.10 1.94 -15.14
C ASP A 20 1.55 2.95 -14.07
N THR A 21 1.79 2.47 -12.83
CA THR A 21 2.38 3.33 -11.79
C THR A 21 3.89 3.26 -11.89
N ASP A 22 4.53 4.40 -12.16
CA ASP A 22 5.99 4.55 -12.13
C ASP A 22 6.53 3.96 -10.81
N PRO A 23 7.62 3.16 -10.81
CA PRO A 23 8.10 2.45 -9.61
C PRO A 23 8.33 3.34 -8.38
N GLY A 24 8.45 4.66 -8.58
CA GLY A 24 8.60 5.67 -7.54
C GLY A 24 7.31 6.19 -6.90
N GLU A 25 6.24 6.30 -7.69
CA GLU A 25 4.96 6.88 -7.25
C GLU A 25 4.21 5.88 -6.33
N ASP A 26 4.38 4.58 -6.57
CA ASP A 26 3.68 3.50 -5.87
C ASP A 26 4.25 3.24 -4.46
N ASN A 27 5.58 3.33 -4.30
CA ASN A 27 6.25 3.03 -3.03
C ASN A 27 5.79 3.90 -1.88
N ARG A 28 5.37 5.15 -2.15
CA ARG A 28 4.80 6.02 -1.11
C ARG A 28 3.52 5.43 -0.52
N GLN A 29 2.64 4.88 -1.35
CA GLN A 29 1.40 4.26 -0.89
C GLN A 29 1.70 3.00 -0.08
N PHE A 30 2.64 2.17 -0.54
CA PHE A 30 3.09 1.00 0.20
C PHE A 30 3.71 1.34 1.56
N ARG A 31 4.53 2.38 1.66
CA ARG A 31 5.05 2.87 2.97
C ARG A 31 3.90 3.23 3.91
N HIS A 32 2.93 4.01 3.43
CA HIS A 32 1.76 4.38 4.24
C HIS A 32 0.91 3.17 4.66
N ALA A 33 0.75 2.19 3.77
CA ALA A 33 0.06 0.94 4.09
C ALA A 33 0.83 0.15 5.17
N ALA A 34 2.15 -0.01 5.01
CA ALA A 34 3.02 -0.70 5.96
C ALA A 34 3.02 -0.05 7.34
N TYR A 35 3.07 1.28 7.42
CA TYR A 35 2.95 2.01 8.69
C TYR A 35 1.63 1.72 9.40
N ARG A 36 0.51 1.75 8.65
CA ARG A 36 -0.82 1.46 9.21
C ARG A 36 -0.94 0.00 9.64
N GLN A 37 -0.41 -0.93 8.86
CA GLN A 37 -0.41 -2.36 9.17
C GLN A 37 0.41 -2.66 10.43
N PHE A 38 1.60 -2.08 10.58
CA PHE A 38 2.40 -2.23 11.79
C PHE A 38 1.64 -1.76 13.03
N VAL A 39 1.05 -0.57 12.97
CA VAL A 39 0.25 -0.02 14.08
C VAL A 39 -0.96 -0.90 14.39
N ALA A 40 -1.65 -1.40 13.36
CA ALA A 40 -2.79 -2.30 13.53
C ALA A 40 -2.39 -3.65 14.12
N TRP A 41 -1.21 -4.17 13.79
CA TRP A 41 -0.71 -5.42 14.35
C TRP A 41 -0.36 -5.28 15.84
N GLN A 42 0.31 -4.19 16.22
CA GLN A 42 0.75 -3.96 17.60
C GLN A 42 -0.38 -3.52 18.53
N HIS A 43 -1.36 -2.75 18.02
CA HIS A 43 -2.37 -2.10 18.86
C HIS A 43 -3.82 -2.41 18.48
N GLY A 44 -4.05 -3.21 17.42
CA GLY A 44 -5.38 -3.45 16.89
C GLY A 44 -5.99 -2.19 16.26
N LYS A 45 -7.32 -2.13 16.20
CA LYS A 45 -8.06 -0.99 15.65
C LYS A 45 -7.96 0.21 16.59
N LEU A 46 -7.20 1.22 16.18
CA LEU A 46 -7.19 2.52 16.87
C LEU A 46 -8.42 3.34 16.46
N GLY A 47 -9.13 3.88 17.45
CA GLY A 47 -10.19 4.87 17.23
C GLY A 47 -9.63 6.22 16.75
N GLY A 48 -10.52 7.12 16.31
CA GLY A 48 -10.13 8.48 15.93
C GLY A 48 -9.40 9.22 17.06
N GLY A 49 -8.38 10.00 16.72
CA GLY A 49 -7.62 10.82 17.68
C GLY A 49 -6.49 10.12 18.43
N ARG A 50 -6.45 8.77 18.44
CA ARG A 50 -5.34 8.03 19.05
C ARG A 50 -4.21 7.80 18.05
N ARG A 51 -3.19 8.66 18.08
CA ARG A 51 -1.96 8.49 17.27
C ARG A 51 -0.89 7.76 18.07
N VAL A 52 -0.21 6.83 17.42
CA VAL A 52 0.92 6.08 17.98
C VAL A 52 2.15 6.38 17.13
N VAL A 53 3.28 6.63 17.80
CA VAL A 53 4.57 6.83 17.15
C VAL A 53 5.15 5.46 16.79
N ILE A 54 5.50 5.27 15.52
CA ILE A 54 6.20 4.06 15.07
C ILE A 54 7.68 4.19 15.44
N PRO A 55 8.32 3.14 16.02
CA PRO A 55 9.74 3.16 16.32
C PRO A 55 10.59 3.44 15.07
N SER A 56 11.69 4.17 15.25
CA SER A 56 12.57 4.58 14.14
C SER A 56 13.11 3.38 13.36
N CYS A 57 13.51 2.29 14.02
CA CYS A 57 14.01 1.09 13.37
C CYS A 57 12.99 0.47 12.39
N VAL A 58 11.71 0.50 12.74
CA VAL A 58 10.63 0.00 11.87
C VAL A 58 10.42 0.94 10.69
N VAL A 59 10.47 2.25 10.91
CA VAL A 59 10.39 3.25 9.84
C VAL A 59 11.53 3.06 8.83
N TRP A 60 12.76 2.87 9.31
CA TRP A 60 13.93 2.60 8.47
C TRP A 60 13.75 1.32 7.65
N GLY A 61 13.38 0.21 8.29
CA GLY A 61 13.13 -1.04 7.57
C GLY A 61 12.05 -0.90 6.49
N ILE A 62 10.95 -0.19 6.77
CA ILE A 62 9.91 0.06 5.78
C ILE A 62 10.42 0.92 4.61
N ARG A 63 11.25 1.94 4.88
CA ARG A 63 11.84 2.80 3.85
C ARG A 63 12.86 2.07 2.97
N GLU A 64 13.62 1.13 3.54
CA GLU A 64 14.53 0.27 2.78
C GLU A 64 13.79 -0.70 1.85
N ASN A 65 12.64 -1.23 2.30
CA ASN A 65 11.81 -2.13 1.49
C ASN A 65 11.02 -1.39 0.39
N PHE A 66 10.65 -0.12 0.63
CA PHE A 66 9.90 0.72 -0.30
C PHE A 66 10.60 2.06 -0.53
N PRO A 67 11.74 2.05 -1.26
CA PRO A 67 12.59 3.22 -1.43
C PRO A 67 11.86 4.35 -2.16
N ASP A 68 12.17 5.59 -1.78
CA ASP A 68 11.70 6.79 -2.47
C ASP A 68 12.77 7.25 -3.46
N PRO A 69 12.50 7.26 -4.78
CA PRO A 69 13.49 7.69 -5.76
C PRO A 69 13.81 9.18 -5.70
N ASN A 70 12.94 9.99 -5.08
CA ASN A 70 13.12 11.45 -4.97
C ASN A 70 13.56 11.88 -3.56
N GLY A 71 13.79 10.93 -2.64
CA GLY A 71 14.44 11.19 -1.35
C GLY A 71 13.65 12.06 -0.38
N SER A 72 12.51 11.58 0.15
CA SER A 72 11.77 12.23 1.25
C SER A 72 11.60 11.41 2.54
#